data_AF-A0A2N6K8H8-F1
#
_entry.id   AF-A0A2N6K8H8-F1
#
_cell.length_a   1.000
_cell.length_b   1.000
_cell.length_c   1.000
_cell.angle_alpha   90.00
_cell.angle_beta   90.00
_cell.angle_gamma   90.00
#
_symmetry.space_group_name_H-M   'P 1'
#
loop_
_entity.id
_entity.type
_entity.pdbx_description
1 polymer ?
#
loop_
_entity_poly.entity_id
_entity_poly.type
_entity_poly.pdbx_seq_one_letter_code
_entity_poly.pdbx_strand_id
1 'polypeptide(L)'
;MMKKRPPGLIAIVIYKGFVALLLTATSIVLLLALKKHDTLVTFSESYVLEGKREIIEWVLGKIINIKPQTLKISGISTGIYAIVTAIEAIGLWYERTWAKIL
;
A
#
# COMPACT_ATOMS: atom_id res chain seq x y z
N MET A 1 0.13 14.52 -35.68
CA MET A 1 1.43 13.92 -35.34
C MET A 1 1.45 13.60 -33.84
N MET A 2 1.34 12.34 -33.44
CA MET A 2 1.52 11.96 -32.03
C MET A 2 3.01 12.13 -31.71
N LYS A 3 3.36 13.21 -30.99
CA LYS A 3 4.69 13.32 -30.39
C LYS A 3 4.90 12.07 -29.52
N LYS A 4 5.86 11.21 -29.89
CA LYS A 4 6.24 10.07 -29.06
C LYS A 4 6.68 10.63 -27.72
N ARG A 5 5.98 10.22 -26.66
CA ARG A 5 6.31 10.64 -25.30
C ARG A 5 7.71 10.14 -24.94
N PRO A 6 8.51 10.94 -24.22
CA PRO A 6 9.84 10.51 -23.84
C PRO A 6 9.75 9.21 -23.03
N PRO A 7 10.55 8.18 -23.35
CA PRO A 7 10.46 6.88 -22.69
C PRO A 7 10.70 6.97 -21.18
N GLY A 8 11.52 7.92 -20.72
CA GLY A 8 11.73 8.20 -19.30
C GLY A 8 10.46 8.69 -18.57
N LEU A 9 9.60 9.46 -19.24
CA LEU A 9 8.33 9.90 -18.66
C LEU A 9 7.37 8.72 -18.44
N ILE A 10 7.33 7.81 -19.41
CA ILE A 10 6.50 6.60 -19.33
C ILE A 10 6.97 5.71 -18.18
N ALA A 11 8.29 5.52 -18.02
CA ALA A 11 8.85 4.73 -16.93
C ALA A 11 8.48 5.29 -15.54
N ILE A 12 8.53 6.61 -15.36
CA ILE A 12 8.16 7.28 -14.10
C ILE A 12 6.68 7.10 -13.80
N VAL A 13 5.80 7.23 -14.80
CA VAL A 13 4.35 7.04 -14.61
C VAL A 13 4.03 5.60 -14.21
N ILE A 14 4.68 4.61 -14.84
CA ILE A 14 4.51 3.19 -14.48
C ILE A 14 4.98 2.95 -13.04
N TYR A 15 6.15 3.48 -12.67
CA TYR A 15 6.67 3.35 -11.31
C TYR A 15 5.73 3.97 -10.27
N LYS A 16 5.32 5.24 -10.44
CA LYS A 16 4.41 5.91 -9.50
C LYS A 16 3.04 5.23 -9.45
N GLY A 17 2.51 4.78 -10.59
CA GLY A 17 1.25 4.02 -10.64
C GLY A 17 1.35 2.69 -9.89
N PHE A 18 2.45 1.96 -10.05
CA PHE A 18 2.70 0.72 -9.32
C PHE A 18 2.84 0.96 -7.81
N VAL A 19 3.58 2.00 -7.41
CA VAL A 19 3.71 2.38 -5.99
C VAL A 19 2.35 2.76 -5.40
N ALA A 20 1.52 3.52 -6.11
CA ALA A 20 0.18 3.86 -5.67
C ALA A 20 -0.71 2.62 -5.49
N LEU A 21 -0.63 1.64 -6.39
CA LEU A 21 -1.33 0.36 -6.24
C LEU A 21 -0.88 -0.41 -5.01
N LEU A 22 0.43 -0.51 -4.77
CA LEU A 22 0.98 -1.17 -3.58
C LEU A 22 0.52 -0.50 -2.28
N LEU A 23 0.56 0.83 -2.23
CA LEU A 23 0.12 1.59 -1.06
C LEU A 23 -1.39 1.44 -0.82
N THR A 24 -2.18 1.42 -1.89
CA THR A 24 -3.63 1.18 -1.82
C THR A 24 -3.92 -0.21 -1.27
N ALA A 25 -3.27 -1.25 -1.80
CA ALA A 25 -3.40 -2.61 -1.31
C ALA A 25 -3.00 -2.71 0.17
N THR A 26 -1.89 -2.07 0.56
CA THR A 26 -1.41 -2.03 1.94
C THR A 26 -2.41 -1.35 2.87
N SER A 27 -2.98 -0.21 2.46
CA SER A 27 -4.01 0.50 3.23
C SER A 27 -5.25 -0.38 3.44
N ILE A 28 -5.72 -1.05 2.39
CA ILE A 28 -6.86 -1.99 2.46
C ILE A 28 -6.56 -3.13 3.45
N VAL A 29 -5.38 -3.74 3.35
CA VAL A 29 -4.97 -4.83 4.25
C VAL A 29 -4.93 -4.36 5.70
N LEU A 30 -4.36 -3.18 5.99
CA LEU A 30 -4.31 -2.61 7.33
C LEU A 30 -5.71 -2.32 7.91
N LEU A 31 -6.61 -1.79 7.09
CA LEU A 31 -7.99 -1.50 7.52
C LEU A 31 -8.81 -2.78 7.70
N LEU A 32 -8.61 -3.80 6.86
CA LEU A 32 -9.21 -5.11 7.03
C LEU A 32 -8.67 -5.82 8.28
N ALA A 33 -7.38 -5.69 8.56
CA ALA A 33 -6.76 -6.22 9.76
C ALA A 33 -7.40 -5.68 11.04
N LEU A 34 -7.74 -4.38 11.05
CA LEU A 34 -8.48 -3.78 12.16
C LEU A 34 -9.92 -4.31 12.30
N LYS A 35 -10.60 -4.58 11.19
CA LYS A 35 -12.03 -4.95 11.21
C LYS A 35 -12.27 -6.45 11.38
N LYS A 36 -11.32 -7.29 10.97
CA LYS A 36 -11.45 -8.75 10.88
C LYS A 36 -10.31 -9.45 11.60
N HIS A 37 -9.88 -8.89 12.73
CA HIS A 37 -8.71 -9.37 13.46
C HIS A 37 -8.80 -10.86 13.81
N ASP A 38 -9.95 -11.32 14.33
CA ASP A 38 -10.18 -12.74 14.67
C ASP A 38 -10.13 -13.64 13.44
N THR A 39 -10.65 -13.16 12.30
CA THR A 39 -10.69 -13.93 11.05
C THR A 39 -9.28 -14.13 10.46
N LEU A 40 -8.37 -13.18 10.67
CA LEU A 40 -6.96 -13.31 10.29
C LEU A 40 -6.20 -14.27 11.19
N VAL A 41 -6.52 -14.29 12.49
CA VAL A 41 -5.95 -15.27 13.44
C VAL A 41 -6.37 -16.67 13.04
N THR A 42 -7.67 -16.92 12.83
CA THR A 42 -8.19 -18.22 12.38
C THR A 42 -7.66 -18.64 11.00
N PHE A 43 -7.45 -17.69 10.07
CA PHE A 43 -6.82 -17.98 8.79
C PHE A 43 -5.34 -18.36 8.95
N SER A 44 -4.61 -17.69 9.85
CA SER A 44 -3.22 -18.06 10.15
C SER A 44 -3.13 -19.45 10.81
N GLU A 45 -4.11 -19.79 11.65
CA GLU A 45 -4.22 -21.09 12.32
C GLU A 45 -4.62 -22.22 11.36
N SER A 46 -5.42 -21.93 10.32
CA SER A 46 -5.78 -22.93 9.31
C SER A 46 -4.70 -23.11 8.23
N TYR A 47 -3.85 -22.11 8.01
CA TYR A 47 -2.78 -22.11 7.02
C TYR A 47 -1.39 -22.36 7.63
N VAL A 48 -1.33 -22.96 8.84
CA VAL A 48 -0.10 -23.21 9.60
C VAL A 48 0.89 -24.00 8.75
N LEU A 49 1.81 -23.28 8.12
CA LEU A 49 3.11 -23.77 7.70
C LEU A 49 3.91 -23.96 8.99
N GLU A 50 3.85 -25.17 9.57
CA GLU A 50 4.45 -25.55 10.85
C GLU A 50 5.90 -25.05 11.05
N GLY A 51 6.70 -24.98 9.98
CA GLY A 51 8.08 -24.47 10.02
C GLY A 51 8.24 -22.94 10.07
N LYS A 52 7.18 -22.14 9.81
CA LYS A 52 7.21 -20.66 9.85
C LYS A 52 6.34 -20.07 10.95
N ARG A 53 5.71 -20.93 11.75
CA ARG A 53 4.77 -20.56 12.81
C ARG A 53 5.40 -19.62 13.84
N GLU A 54 6.64 -19.88 14.24
CA GLU A 54 7.36 -19.05 15.21
C GLU A 54 7.63 -17.62 14.69
N ILE A 55 7.94 -17.48 13.39
CA ILE A 55 8.09 -16.17 12.74
C ILE A 55 6.73 -15.47 12.66
N ILE A 56 5.67 -16.19 12.31
CA ILE A 56 4.32 -15.64 12.20
C ILE A 56 3.80 -15.21 13.58
N GLU A 57 4.00 -16.00 14.63
CA GLU A 57 3.64 -15.67 16.01
C GLU A 57 4.47 -14.51 16.54
N TRP A 58 5.77 -14.44 16.20
CA TRP A 58 6.62 -13.29 16.55
C TRP A 58 6.15 -12.00 15.86
N VAL A 59 5.85 -12.07 14.56
CA VAL A 59 5.33 -10.93 13.77
C VAL A 59 3.93 -10.52 14.28
N LEU A 60 3.02 -11.48 14.50
CA LEU A 60 1.69 -11.23 15.05
C LEU A 60 1.80 -10.64 16.46
N GLY A 61 2.62 -11.20 17.34
CA GLY A 61 2.87 -10.63 18.67
C GLY A 61 3.38 -9.19 18.61
N LYS A 62 4.16 -8.84 17.57
CA LYS A 62 4.61 -7.46 17.36
C LYS A 62 3.53 -6.55 16.77
N ILE A 63 2.73 -7.04 15.83
CA ILE A 63 1.67 -6.27 15.15
C ILE A 63 0.44 -6.09 16.05
N ILE A 64 0.04 -7.12 16.79
CA ILE A 64 -1.13 -7.11 17.70
C ILE A 64 -0.89 -6.20 18.91
N ASN A 65 0.38 -6.06 19.33
CA ASN A 65 0.75 -5.15 20.41
C ASN A 65 0.86 -3.67 19.95
N ILE A 66 0.65 -3.38 18.66
CA ILE A 66 0.48 -2.02 18.17
C ILE A 66 -0.91 -1.55 18.53
N LYS A 67 -1.00 -0.39 19.18
CA LYS A 67 -2.30 0.21 19.54
C LYS A 67 -3.19 0.29 18.28
N PRO A 68 -4.44 -0.19 18.33
CA PRO A 68 -5.36 -0.17 17.18
C PRO A 68 -5.50 1.22 16.54
N GLN A 69 -5.35 2.26 17.37
CA GLN A 69 -5.37 3.66 16.97
C GLN A 69 -4.19 4.03 16.05
N THR A 70 -2.98 3.53 16.32
CA THR A 70 -1.79 3.72 15.48
C THR A 70 -1.95 3.00 14.14
N LEU A 71 -2.49 1.77 14.17
CA LEU A 71 -2.75 1.00 12.95
C LEU A 71 -3.79 1.71 12.06
N LYS A 72 -4.85 2.29 12.66
CA LYS A 72 -5.88 3.06 11.96
C LYS A 72 -5.30 4.32 11.32
N ILE A 73 -4.50 5.08 12.07
CA ILE A 73 -3.85 6.29 11.55
C ILE A 73 -2.90 5.92 10.40
N SER A 74 -2.07 4.89 10.56
CA SER A 74 -1.15 4.44 9.52
C SER A 74 -1.87 4.00 8.25
N GLY A 75 -2.98 3.24 8.37
CA GLY A 75 -3.79 2.82 7.24
C GLY A 75 -4.41 4.00 6.48
N ILE A 76 -4.96 4.99 7.20
CA ILE A 76 -5.54 6.20 6.60
C ILE A 76 -4.46 7.06 5.94
N SER A 77 -3.36 7.34 6.63
CA SER A 77 -2.25 8.13 6.09
C SER A 77 -1.63 7.49 4.85
N THR A 78 -1.46 6.16 4.85
CA THR A 78 -0.98 5.40 3.68
C THR A 78 -1.96 5.49 2.52
N GLY A 79 -3.27 5.41 2.80
CA GLY A 79 -4.31 5.58 1.78
C GLY A 79 -4.31 6.99 1.16
N ILE A 80 -4.17 8.03 1.99
CA ILE A 80 -4.07 9.43 1.52
C ILE A 80 -2.82 9.59 0.63
N TYR A 81 -1.68 9.07 1.08
CA TYR A 81 -0.44 9.13 0.30
C TYR A 81 -0.58 8.40 -1.04
N ALA A 82 -1.23 7.23 -1.06
CA ALA A 82 -1.52 6.50 -2.29
C ALA A 82 -2.33 7.32 -3.30
N ILE A 83 -3.35 8.05 -2.83
CA ILE A 83 -4.17 8.93 -3.67
C ILE A 83 -3.33 10.05 -4.26
N VAL A 84 -2.49 10.70 -3.45
CA VAL A 84 -1.59 11.77 -3.92
C VAL A 84 -0.63 11.25 -4.98
N THR A 85 0.00 10.09 -4.75
CA THR A 85 0.89 9.45 -5.73
C THR A 85 0.17 9.05 -7.02
N ALA A 86 -1.10 8.63 -6.94
CA ALA A 86 -1.92 8.37 -8.13
C ALA A 86 -2.22 9.65 -8.91
N ILE A 87 -2.55 10.75 -8.22
CA ILE A 87 -2.78 12.06 -8.84
C ILE A 87 -1.52 12.56 -9.54
N GLU A 88 -0.35 12.38 -8.94
CA GLU A 88 0.95 12.69 -9.56
C GLU A 88 1.19 11.87 -10.82
N ALA A 89 0.96 10.55 -10.77
CA ALA A 89 1.12 9.68 -11.94
C ALA A 89 0.21 10.12 -13.09
N ILE A 90 -1.04 10.47 -12.80
CA ILE A 90 -1.99 11.00 -13.77
C ILE A 90 -1.54 12.37 -14.28
N GLY A 91 -1.12 13.28 -13.40
CA GLY A 91 -0.65 14.61 -13.79
C GLY A 91 0.60 14.57 -14.68
N LEU A 92 1.54 13.67 -14.40
CA LEU A 92 2.71 13.41 -15.24
C LEU A 92 2.32 12.81 -16.58
N TRP A 93 1.30 11.95 -16.61
CA TRP A 93 0.74 11.42 -17.86
C TRP A 93 0.11 12.51 -18.74
N TYR A 94 -0.35 13.62 -18.17
CA TYR A 94 -0.83 14.78 -18.92
C TYR A 94 0.23 15.90 -19.07
N GLU A 95 1.49 15.61 -18.75
CA GLU A 95 2.62 16.57 -18.82
C GLU A 95 2.37 17.86 -18.02
N ARG A 96 1.55 17.80 -16.96
CA ARG A 96 1.23 18.96 -16.14
C ARG A 96 2.39 19.31 -15.20
N THR A 97 2.71 20.59 -15.11
CA THR A 97 3.87 21.11 -14.34
C THR A 97 3.79 20.88 -12.83
N TRP A 98 2.59 20.87 -12.25
CA TRP A 98 2.38 20.61 -10.82
C TRP A 98 2.74 19.17 -10.43
N ALA A 99 2.68 18.22 -11.36
CA ALA A 99 3.01 16.82 -11.13
C ALA A 99 4.51 16.51 -11.16
N LYS A 100 5.35 17.50 -11.50
CA LYS A 100 6.82 17.43 -11.37
C LYS A 100 7.31 17.93 -10.00
N ILE A 101 6.48 18.67 -9.28
CA ILE A 101 6.84 19.35 -8.02
C ILE A 101 6.34 18.55 -6.82
N LEU A 102 5.16 17.93 -6.95
CA LEU A 102 4.66 16.89 -6.04
C LEU A 102 5.40 15.56 -6.28
#